data_AF-A0A8X6Q7E2-F1
#
_entry.id   AF-A0A8X6Q7E2-F1
#
_cell.length_a   1.000
_cell.length_b   1.000
_cell.length_c   1.000
_cell.angle_alpha   90.00
_cell.angle_beta   90.00
_cell.angle_gamma   90.00
#
_symmetry.space_group_name_H-M   'P 1'
#
loop_
_entity.id
_entity.type
_entity.pdbx_description
1 polymer ?
#
loop_
_entity_poly.entity_id
_entity_poly.type
_entity_poly.pdbx_seq_one_letter_code
_entity_poly.pdbx_strand_id
1 'polypeptide(L)'
;MTSQLNRLSKVAETKAAKILMNYFEGKNNKSLEISKTLPIRIKVSRPNVFLYEVSYMIPSHLTKDPPGPYDMKINLSQEEARTYVVRSFQGFYAEETGVKDEEWDDEAKKLALALKDDDTVNKFFYYKVQYDTPSLFTESNNEVWMIKHPE
;
A
#
# COMPACT_ATOMS: atom_id res chain seq x y z
N MET A 1 7.44 -2.90 23.16
CA MET A 1 7.52 -3.82 22.00
C MET A 1 6.93 -3.20 20.73
N THR A 2 5.81 -2.47 20.79
CA THR A 2 5.18 -1.77 19.67
C THR A 2 6.08 -0.74 18.96
N SER A 3 6.81 0.10 19.70
CA SER A 3 7.61 1.18 19.06
C SER A 3 8.78 0.69 18.18
N GLN A 4 9.44 -0.42 18.51
CA GLN A 4 10.50 -0.98 17.68
C GLN A 4 9.95 -1.58 16.38
N LEU A 5 8.79 -2.23 16.48
CA LEU A 5 8.13 -2.84 15.34
C LEU A 5 7.67 -1.79 14.33
N ASN A 6 7.12 -0.67 14.80
CA ASN A 6 6.76 0.48 13.95
C ASN A 6 7.97 1.13 13.26
N ARG A 7 9.14 1.09 13.89
CA ARG A 7 10.37 1.58 13.25
C ARG A 7 10.81 0.63 12.13
N LEU A 8 10.69 -0.67 12.34
CA LEU A 8 11.05 -1.68 11.33
C LEU A 8 10.10 -1.65 10.13
N SER A 9 8.79 -1.51 10.35
CA SER A 9 7.80 -1.34 9.29
C SER A 9 8.06 -0.10 8.46
N LYS A 10 8.28 1.06 9.10
CA LYS A 10 8.59 2.30 8.39
C LYS A 10 9.86 2.20 7.56
N VAL A 11 10.90 1.55 8.08
CA VAL A 11 12.15 1.30 7.34
C VAL A 11 11.89 0.38 6.14
N ALA A 12 11.08 -0.67 6.30
CA ALA A 12 10.72 -1.57 5.22
C ALA A 12 9.92 -0.86 4.11
N GLU A 13 8.88 -0.11 4.47
CA GLU A 13 8.08 0.69 3.54
C GLU A 13 8.94 1.71 2.79
N THR A 14 9.79 2.47 3.51
CA THR A 14 10.68 3.47 2.90
C THR A 14 11.67 2.84 1.93
N LYS A 15 12.25 1.68 2.29
CA LYS A 15 13.18 0.95 1.43
C LYS A 15 12.49 0.42 0.18
N ALA A 16 11.31 -0.18 0.32
CA ALA A 16 10.52 -0.67 -0.80
C ALA A 16 10.08 0.48 -1.75
N ALA A 17 9.60 1.58 -1.18
CA ALA A 17 9.23 2.78 -1.94
C ALA A 17 10.41 3.34 -2.74
N LYS A 18 11.63 3.37 -2.16
CA LYS A 18 12.85 3.81 -2.87
C LYS A 18 13.22 2.87 -4.02
N ILE A 19 13.08 1.56 -3.83
CA ILE A 19 13.34 0.57 -4.88
C ILE A 19 12.36 0.73 -6.04
N LEU A 20 11.06 0.91 -5.74
CA LEU A 20 10.05 1.17 -6.77
C LEU A 20 10.25 2.52 -7.46
N MET A 21 10.61 3.56 -6.70
CA MET A 21 10.86 4.89 -7.27
C MET A 21 12.00 4.86 -8.29
N ASN A 22 13.10 4.19 -7.99
CA ASN A 22 14.17 3.94 -8.94
C ASN A 22 13.68 3.31 -10.27
N TYR A 23 12.77 2.34 -10.19
CA TYR A 23 12.18 1.70 -11.38
C TYR A 23 11.31 2.68 -12.18
N PHE A 24 10.51 3.51 -11.52
CA PHE A 24 9.72 4.56 -12.17
C PHE A 24 10.60 5.70 -12.73
N GLU A 25 11.75 5.98 -12.13
CA GLU A 25 12.75 6.96 -12.61
C GLU A 25 13.65 6.41 -13.74
N GLY A 26 13.23 5.35 -14.43
CA GLY A 26 13.96 4.84 -15.60
C GLY A 26 15.02 3.78 -15.30
N LYS A 27 15.17 3.29 -14.06
CA LYS A 27 16.04 2.12 -13.78
C LYS A 27 15.31 0.81 -14.10
N ASN A 28 14.93 0.69 -15.36
CA ASN A 28 14.26 -0.45 -15.96
C ASN A 28 14.88 -0.78 -17.33
N ASN A 29 14.52 -1.92 -17.90
CA ASN A 29 15.11 -2.44 -19.14
C ASN A 29 14.87 -1.59 -20.40
N LYS A 30 14.00 -0.58 -20.33
CA LYS A 30 13.71 0.35 -21.43
C LYS A 30 14.27 1.75 -21.20
N SER A 31 14.94 1.99 -20.07
CA SER A 31 15.36 3.33 -19.63
C SER A 31 14.22 4.36 -19.67
N LEU A 32 12.99 3.88 -19.43
CA LEU A 32 11.78 4.68 -19.58
C LEU A 32 11.38 5.29 -18.24
N GLU A 33 11.30 6.60 -18.16
CA GLU A 33 10.66 7.27 -17.02
C GLU A 33 9.14 7.05 -17.07
N ILE A 34 8.59 6.58 -15.96
CA ILE A 34 7.17 6.28 -15.78
C ILE A 34 6.62 7.31 -14.80
N SER A 35 5.54 8.00 -15.18
CA SER A 35 4.84 8.88 -14.26
C SER A 35 4.32 8.09 -13.06
N LYS A 36 4.68 8.53 -11.85
CA LYS A 36 4.18 7.93 -10.61
C LYS A 36 2.65 8.05 -10.57
N THR A 37 1.97 6.96 -10.26
CA THR A 37 0.53 6.92 -10.10
C THR A 37 0.13 6.88 -8.63
N LEU A 38 -1.06 7.38 -8.34
CA LEU A 38 -1.74 7.20 -7.07
C LEU A 38 -3.01 6.36 -7.28
N PRO A 39 -3.51 5.66 -6.25
CA PRO A 39 -2.94 5.59 -4.90
C PRO A 39 -1.74 4.64 -4.78
N ILE A 40 -0.96 4.81 -3.70
CA ILE A 40 0.01 3.82 -3.24
C ILE A 40 -0.74 2.79 -2.40
N ARG A 41 -0.49 1.50 -2.65
CA ARG A 41 -1.08 0.42 -1.87
C ARG A 41 -0.02 -0.33 -1.09
N ILE A 42 -0.23 -0.53 0.21
CA ILE A 42 0.68 -1.26 1.09
C ILE A 42 -0.09 -2.41 1.73
N LYS A 43 0.25 -3.65 1.41
CA LYS A 43 -0.34 -4.82 2.05
C LYS A 43 0.30 -5.02 3.42
N VAL A 44 -0.53 -5.24 4.44
CA VAL A 44 -0.09 -5.54 5.82
C VAL A 44 -0.75 -6.84 6.28
N SER A 45 0.06 -7.86 6.56
CA SER A 45 -0.38 -9.16 7.07
C SER A 45 -0.09 -9.35 8.56
N ARG A 46 -1.04 -9.90 9.32
CA ARG A 46 -0.85 -10.36 10.72
C ARG A 46 -0.89 -11.90 10.81
N PRO A 47 -0.32 -12.56 11.86
CA PRO A 47 0.22 -11.99 13.09
C PRO A 47 1.73 -12.18 13.37
N ASN A 48 2.44 -13.05 12.64
CA ASN A 48 3.82 -13.44 13.02
C ASN A 48 4.93 -12.84 12.15
N VAL A 49 4.61 -12.48 10.90
CA VAL A 49 5.54 -11.82 9.98
C VAL A 49 4.82 -10.65 9.36
N PHE A 50 5.30 -9.44 9.67
CA PHE A 50 4.84 -8.25 8.98
C PHE A 50 5.46 -8.24 7.59
N LEU A 51 4.72 -8.76 6.62
CA LEU A 51 5.06 -8.61 5.21
C LEU A 51 4.49 -7.27 4.75
N TYR A 52 5.38 -6.38 4.34
CA TYR A 52 5.05 -5.12 3.69
C TYR A 52 5.29 -5.25 2.20
N GLU A 53 4.21 -5.27 1.43
CA GLU A 53 4.27 -5.22 -0.02
C GLU A 53 3.77 -3.84 -0.45
N VAL A 54 4.66 -3.02 -0.99
CA VAL A 54 4.32 -1.72 -1.57
C VAL A 54 4.06 -1.92 -3.06
N SER A 55 2.95 -1.41 -3.55
CA SER A 55 2.55 -1.51 -4.96
C SER A 55 2.21 -0.12 -5.51
N TYR A 56 2.73 0.19 -6.69
CA TYR A 56 2.31 1.33 -7.52
C TYR A 56 1.61 0.80 -8.77
N MET A 57 0.57 1.48 -9.22
CA MET A 57 -0.10 1.12 -10.46
C MET A 57 0.77 1.49 -11.67
N ILE A 58 0.77 0.64 -12.70
CA ILE A 58 1.36 1.01 -13.98
C ILE A 58 0.34 1.86 -14.75
N PRO A 59 0.73 3.02 -15.31
CA PRO A 59 -0.17 3.82 -16.14
C PRO A 59 -0.81 3.00 -17.26
N SER A 60 -2.09 3.26 -17.54
CA SER A 60 -2.89 2.48 -18.50
C SER A 60 -2.22 2.30 -19.86
N HIS A 61 -1.53 3.33 -20.36
CA HIS A 61 -0.82 3.31 -21.64
C HIS A 61 0.39 2.36 -21.68
N LEU A 62 0.92 1.92 -20.53
CA LEU A 62 2.03 0.96 -20.42
C LEU A 62 1.59 -0.45 -20.01
N THR A 63 0.33 -0.67 -19.65
CA THR A 63 -0.15 -1.95 -19.10
C THR A 63 0.06 -3.15 -20.02
N LYS A 64 0.07 -2.95 -21.34
CA LYS A 64 0.28 -4.04 -22.32
C LYS A 64 1.73 -4.51 -22.41
N ASP A 65 2.69 -3.62 -22.14
CA ASP A 65 4.13 -3.89 -22.28
C ASP A 65 4.93 -3.02 -21.28
N PRO A 66 4.77 -3.26 -19.97
CA PRO A 66 5.47 -2.50 -18.94
C PRO A 66 6.98 -2.72 -19.05
N PRO A 67 7.83 -1.72 -18.74
CA PRO A 67 9.27 -1.93 -18.65
C PRO A 67 9.61 -3.03 -17.63
N GLY A 68 10.52 -3.94 -17.97
CA GLY A 68 10.99 -4.97 -17.06
C GLY A 68 11.91 -4.39 -15.97
N PRO A 69 11.75 -4.78 -14.69
CA PRO A 69 12.65 -4.33 -13.63
C PRO A 69 14.00 -5.03 -13.71
N TYR A 70 15.08 -4.32 -13.35
CA TYR A 70 16.39 -4.94 -13.12
C TYR A 70 16.52 -5.52 -11.70
N ASP A 71 15.85 -4.87 -10.73
CA ASP A 71 15.87 -5.32 -9.34
C ASP A 71 14.93 -6.51 -9.16
N MET A 72 15.47 -7.66 -8.80
CA MET A 72 14.72 -8.91 -8.58
C MET A 72 13.72 -8.82 -7.40
N LYS A 73 13.75 -7.76 -6.60
CA LYS A 73 12.77 -7.49 -5.53
C LYS A 73 11.47 -6.89 -6.07
N ILE A 74 11.46 -6.43 -7.33
CA ILE A 74 10.27 -5.89 -7.98
C ILE A 74 9.62 -7.01 -8.79
N ASN A 75 8.32 -7.19 -8.57
CA ASN A 75 7.49 -8.06 -9.37
C ASN A 75 6.46 -7.23 -10.14
N LEU A 76 6.20 -7.60 -11.40
CA LEU A 76 5.10 -7.05 -12.19
C LEU A 76 3.91 -7.99 -12.06
N SER A 77 2.85 -7.52 -11.42
CA SER A 77 1.63 -8.30 -11.21
C SER A 77 0.47 -7.73 -12.01
N GLN A 78 -0.18 -8.58 -12.80
CA GLN A 78 -1.53 -8.32 -13.29
C GLN A 78 -2.52 -8.84 -12.27
N GLU A 79 -3.32 -7.94 -11.70
CA GLU A 79 -4.35 -8.32 -10.75
C GLU A 79 -5.67 -8.58 -11.46
N GLU A 80 -6.26 -9.73 -11.16
CA GLU A 80 -7.65 -10.02 -11.51
C GLU A 80 -8.60 -9.00 -10.86
N ALA A 81 -9.79 -8.86 -11.45
CA ALA A 81 -10.85 -8.05 -10.88
C ALA A 81 -11.17 -8.52 -9.45
N ARG A 82 -11.26 -7.57 -8.52
CA ARG A 82 -11.48 -7.82 -7.09
C ARG A 82 -12.48 -6.85 -6.52
N THR A 83 -13.24 -7.31 -5.53
CA THR A 83 -14.11 -6.47 -4.71
C THR A 83 -13.41 -6.15 -3.40
N TYR A 84 -13.44 -4.89 -3.02
CA TYR A 84 -12.91 -4.42 -1.75
C TYR A 84 -14.03 -3.84 -0.90
N VAL A 85 -13.98 -4.10 0.40
CA VAL A 85 -14.72 -3.28 1.38
C VAL A 85 -13.76 -2.24 1.93
N VAL A 86 -14.21 -0.99 1.94
CA VAL A 86 -13.35 0.18 2.12
C VAL A 86 -13.79 0.96 3.35
N ARG A 87 -12.83 1.43 4.13
CA ARG A 87 -13.02 2.42 5.19
C ARG A 87 -12.09 3.60 4.97
N SER A 88 -12.66 4.75 4.63
CA SER A 88 -11.93 6.00 4.48
C SER A 88 -11.80 6.72 5.83
N PHE A 89 -10.66 7.36 6.04
CA PHE A 89 -10.37 8.14 7.24
C PHE A 89 -9.36 9.25 6.93
N GLN A 90 -9.39 10.30 7.75
CA GLN A 90 -8.40 11.38 7.69
C GLN A 90 -7.22 11.04 8.59
N GLY A 91 -6.01 11.31 8.12
CA GLY A 91 -4.78 11.13 8.89
C GLY A 91 -3.96 12.42 8.96
N PHE A 92 -3.36 12.70 10.12
CA PHE A 92 -2.44 13.82 10.26
C PHE A 92 -1.03 13.41 9.79
N TYR A 93 -0.50 14.13 8.80
CA TYR A 93 0.90 13.97 8.39
C TYR A 93 1.81 14.79 9.30
N ALA A 94 2.47 14.13 10.26
CA ALA A 94 3.73 14.66 10.77
C ALA A 94 4.80 14.38 9.71
N GLU A 95 5.44 15.42 9.17
CA GLU A 95 6.40 15.36 8.04
C GLU A 95 7.49 14.27 8.22
N GLU A 96 7.91 14.02 9.47
CA GLU A 96 8.94 13.03 9.78
C GLU A 96 8.43 11.57 9.81
N THR A 97 7.14 11.31 10.02
CA THR A 97 6.63 9.95 10.32
C THR A 97 5.43 9.51 9.47
N GLY A 98 4.65 10.44 8.91
CA GLY A 98 3.37 10.16 8.28
C GLY A 98 2.32 9.62 9.26
N VAL A 99 1.22 9.07 8.73
CA VAL A 99 0.20 8.40 9.55
C VAL A 99 0.83 7.19 10.25
N LYS A 100 0.68 7.11 11.57
CA LYS A 100 1.26 6.04 12.40
C LYS A 100 0.61 4.70 12.10
N ASP A 101 1.39 3.63 12.20
CA ASP A 101 0.89 2.26 11.97
C ASP A 101 -0.25 1.89 12.93
N GLU A 102 -0.25 2.41 14.15
CA GLU A 102 -1.36 2.22 15.08
C GLU A 102 -2.69 2.78 14.56
N GLU A 103 -2.66 3.93 13.88
CA GLU A 103 -3.87 4.54 13.33
C GLU A 103 -4.43 3.68 12.19
N TRP A 104 -3.57 3.21 11.28
CA TRP A 104 -3.95 2.25 10.24
C TRP A 104 -4.55 0.97 10.84
N ASP A 105 -3.91 0.45 11.88
CA ASP A 105 -4.33 -0.76 12.58
C ASP A 105 -5.69 -0.60 13.25
N ASP A 106 -5.95 0.56 13.86
CA ASP A 106 -7.20 0.83 14.55
C ASP A 106 -8.35 1.03 13.55
N GLU A 107 -8.11 1.71 12.43
CA GLU A 107 -9.12 1.80 11.35
C GLU A 107 -9.40 0.44 10.71
N ALA A 108 -8.38 -0.42 10.54
CA ALA A 108 -8.57 -1.79 10.09
C ALA A 108 -9.40 -2.63 11.08
N LYS A 109 -9.15 -2.52 12.39
CA LYS A 109 -9.96 -3.20 13.41
C LYS A 109 -11.41 -2.72 13.39
N LYS A 110 -11.65 -1.42 13.24
CA LYS A 110 -13.01 -0.85 13.11
C LYS A 110 -13.75 -1.44 11.91
N LEU A 111 -13.09 -1.54 10.75
CA LEU A 111 -13.67 -2.17 9.56
C LEU A 111 -13.95 -3.66 9.77
N ALA A 112 -12.99 -4.42 10.30
CA ALA A 112 -13.18 -5.85 10.59
C ALA A 112 -14.34 -6.09 11.56
N LEU A 113 -14.48 -5.25 12.59
CA LEU A 113 -15.56 -5.36 13.58
C LEU A 113 -16.92 -5.04 12.97
N ALA A 114 -17.00 -4.05 12.09
CA ALA A 114 -18.24 -3.73 11.35
C ALA A 114 -18.68 -4.87 10.42
N LEU A 115 -17.72 -5.70 9.97
CA LEU A 115 -17.92 -6.84 9.07
C LEU A 115 -17.81 -8.18 9.79
N LYS A 116 -17.93 -8.21 11.12
CA LYS A 116 -17.65 -9.40 11.94
C LYS A 116 -18.44 -10.64 11.50
N ASP A 117 -19.66 -10.44 11.01
CA ASP A 117 -20.58 -11.51 10.59
C ASP A 117 -20.54 -11.78 9.06
N ASP A 118 -19.71 -11.04 8.30
CA ASP A 118 -19.51 -11.27 6.86
C ASP A 118 -18.25 -12.12 6.63
N ASP A 119 -18.43 -13.43 6.50
CA ASP A 119 -17.34 -14.40 6.28
C ASP A 119 -16.74 -14.34 4.86
N THR A 120 -17.37 -13.62 3.93
CA THR A 120 -16.83 -13.42 2.57
C THR A 120 -15.66 -12.43 2.56
N VAL A 121 -15.50 -11.65 3.63
CA VAL A 121 -14.43 -10.64 3.76
C VAL A 121 -13.22 -11.25 4.46
N ASN A 122 -12.06 -11.17 3.80
CA ASN A 122 -10.79 -11.58 4.38
C ASN A 122 -10.27 -10.52 5.38
N LYS A 123 -10.25 -10.90 6.66
CA LYS A 123 -9.84 -10.03 7.78
C LYS A 123 -8.41 -10.30 8.28
N PHE A 124 -7.66 -11.22 7.65
CA PHE A 124 -6.30 -11.60 8.07
C PHE A 124 -5.22 -10.61 7.63
N PHE A 125 -5.50 -9.85 6.57
CA PHE A 125 -4.65 -8.76 6.11
C PHE A 125 -5.54 -7.60 5.65
N TYR A 126 -4.93 -6.43 5.56
CA TYR A 126 -5.58 -5.26 5.00
C TYR A 126 -4.58 -4.51 4.12
N TYR A 127 -5.09 -3.62 3.27
CA TYR A 127 -4.25 -2.68 2.53
C TYR A 127 -4.36 -1.29 3.16
N LYS A 128 -3.21 -0.64 3.39
CA LYS A 128 -3.13 0.80 3.54
C LYS A 128 -3.17 1.41 2.14
N VAL A 129 -4.08 2.34 1.88
CA VAL A 129 -4.20 3.01 0.58
C VAL A 129 -4.05 4.51 0.79
N GLN A 130 -3.03 5.06 0.14
CA GLN A 130 -2.59 6.44 0.32
C GLN A 130 -2.73 7.18 -1.01
N TYR A 131 -3.51 8.26 -1.00
CA TYR A 131 -3.77 9.07 -2.18
C TYR A 131 -2.86 10.28 -2.30
N ASP A 132 -2.11 10.60 -1.25
CA ASP A 132 -1.25 11.78 -1.23
C ASP A 132 0.22 11.39 -1.18
N THR A 133 1.04 12.14 -1.91
CA THR A 133 2.48 12.20 -1.66
C THR A 133 2.75 13.18 -0.53
N PRO A 134 3.73 12.92 0.37
CA PRO A 134 4.03 13.81 1.48
C PRO A 134 4.23 15.24 0.98
N SER A 135 3.29 16.12 1.31
CA SER A 135 3.41 17.56 1.17
C SER A 135 2.91 18.17 2.47
N LEU A 136 3.61 19.20 2.95
CA LEU A 136 3.56 19.72 4.31
C LEU A 136 2.18 20.19 4.83
N PHE A 137 1.14 20.27 3.99
CA PHE A 137 -0.03 21.11 4.30
C PHE A 137 -1.41 20.55 3.87
N THR A 138 -1.57 19.24 3.66
CA THR A 138 -2.90 18.67 3.32
C THR A 138 -3.31 17.54 4.25
N GLU A 139 -4.56 17.59 4.73
CA GLU A 139 -5.25 16.42 5.28
C GLU A 139 -5.21 15.31 4.22
N SER A 140 -4.70 14.12 4.56
CA SER A 140 -4.81 13.00 3.61
C SER A 140 -6.13 12.31 3.73
N ASN A 141 -6.72 12.03 2.58
CA ASN A 141 -7.71 10.97 2.47
C ASN A 141 -6.97 9.64 2.39
N ASN A 142 -7.08 8.85 3.46
CA ASN A 142 -6.51 7.51 3.55
C ASN A 142 -7.63 6.49 3.56
N GLU A 143 -7.34 5.27 3.09
CA GLU A 143 -8.31 4.20 3.11
C GLU A 143 -7.69 2.87 3.58
N VAL A 144 -8.46 2.14 4.37
CA VAL A 144 -8.19 0.72 4.66
C VAL A 144 -9.08 -0.14 3.78
N TRP A 145 -8.48 -1.06 3.03
CA TRP A 145 -9.21 -2.01 2.19
C TRP A 145 -9.06 -3.45 2.69
N MET A 146 -10.16 -4.19 2.68
CA MET A 146 -10.19 -5.65 2.86
C MET A 146 -10.79 -6.31 1.63
N ILE A 147 -10.25 -7.46 1.21
CA ILE A 147 -10.77 -8.18 0.04
C ILE A 147 -12.07 -8.88 0.42
N LYS A 148 -13.10 -8.69 -0.40
CA LYS A 148 -14.32 -9.48 -0.38
C LYS A 148 -14.26 -10.54 -1.48
N HIS A 149 -14.38 -11.79 -1.10
CA HIS A 149 -14.49 -12.90 -2.03
C HIS A 149 -15.93 -12.98 -2.57
N PRO A 150 -16.13 -13.46 -3.80
CA PRO A 150 -17.45 -13.81 -4.29
C PRO A 150 -18.12 -14.82 -3.35
N GLU A 151 -19.44 -14.70 -3.17
CA GLU A 151 -20.28 -15.73 -2.54
C GLU A 151 -20.35 -17.01 -3.39
#